data_AF-A0A3D1ERJ8-F1
#
_entry.id   AF-A0A3D1ERJ8-F1
#
_cell.length_a   1.000
_cell.length_b   1.000
_cell.length_c   1.000
_cell.angle_alpha   90.00
_cell.angle_beta   90.00
_cell.angle_gamma   90.00
#
_symmetry.space_group_name_H-M   'P 1'
#
loop_
_entity.id
_entity.type
_entity.pdbx_description
1 polymer ?
#
loop_
_entity_poly.entity_id
_entity_poly.type
_entity_poly.pdbx_seq_one_letter_code
_entity_poly.pdbx_strand_id
1 'polypeptide(L)'
;ANHPLQTFASRLSFQWFSGLGGELALRLPSVLAGLATVVILWRWTEKRSGSAVGMWASALAFTNPLLLDHATEARGYAFMMLAGALSLPLADHLHTSSRTKKGTLLKYALVQALGVGTHLTTAFLAVGHSIMGLTHRSWRLFLGSSLAAVLALPILWPVLEGLWLTRDQLTQAAGTPQGGYGLLRVFGGQMAFGWLLIPVMAYGLFRCPEDVRRALLGPVVGLLVLWLTILISGSWAYTRFGLFALPAVVVALAHSLGHLSPAWRLLVLSLQLYPLGLVILVEKQPIREAIIWTLEHTDQAPLIVGLRGEVAGVYAGAREVNFSLCGLSDWDLNADLDHTNPEVVMVMYPNVAVAAKNILPERGFRLDHTLYGRLGEPPVFTLSGNEEGSIQLWTRLNSPEK
;
A
#
# COMPACT_ATOMS: atom_id res chain seq x y z
N ALA A 1 -12.49 -4.67 -4.41
CA ALA A 1 -11.28 -3.93 -4.81
C ALA A 1 -10.64 -3.32 -3.57
N ASN A 2 -9.34 -3.56 -3.32
CA ASN A 2 -8.67 -3.14 -2.07
C ASN A 2 -8.26 -1.66 -2.02
N HIS A 3 -8.52 -0.89 -3.10
CA HIS A 3 -8.14 0.52 -3.23
C HIS A 3 -9.18 1.35 -4.02
N PRO A 4 -10.45 1.43 -3.57
CA PRO A 4 -11.53 2.01 -4.39
C PRO A 4 -11.26 3.47 -4.80
N LEU A 5 -10.68 4.29 -3.92
CA LEU A 5 -10.34 5.67 -4.26
C LEU A 5 -9.30 5.77 -5.38
N GLN A 6 -8.28 4.91 -5.35
CA GLN A 6 -7.29 4.89 -6.42
C GLN A 6 -7.87 4.35 -7.73
N THR A 7 -8.70 3.30 -7.67
CA THR A 7 -9.37 2.81 -8.89
C THR A 7 -10.17 3.93 -9.56
N PHE A 8 -10.89 4.73 -8.79
CA PHE A 8 -11.62 5.89 -9.30
C PHE A 8 -10.68 6.96 -9.89
N ALA A 9 -9.60 7.33 -9.17
CA ALA A 9 -8.65 8.33 -9.64
C ALA A 9 -7.90 7.88 -10.91
N SER A 10 -7.48 6.61 -10.99
CA SER A 10 -6.88 6.03 -12.19
C SER A 10 -7.83 6.04 -13.38
N ARG A 11 -9.13 5.75 -13.20
CA ARG A 11 -10.11 5.81 -14.29
C ARG A 11 -10.25 7.24 -14.84
N LEU A 12 -10.40 8.24 -13.97
CA LEU A 12 -10.45 9.65 -14.39
C LEU A 12 -9.16 10.06 -15.10
N SER A 13 -8.02 9.66 -14.56
CA SER A 13 -6.71 9.96 -15.14
C SER A 13 -6.56 9.34 -16.52
N PHE A 14 -6.98 8.09 -16.71
CA PHE A 14 -6.97 7.44 -18.01
C PHE A 14 -7.91 8.11 -19.01
N GLN A 15 -9.11 8.53 -18.58
CA GLN A 15 -10.06 9.23 -19.45
C GLN A 15 -9.52 10.57 -19.96
N TRP A 16 -8.80 11.32 -19.14
CA TRP A 16 -8.35 12.67 -19.49
C TRP A 16 -6.92 12.73 -20.02
N PHE A 17 -6.08 11.75 -19.68
CA PHE A 17 -4.64 11.78 -19.96
C PHE A 17 -4.13 10.54 -20.71
N SER A 18 -5.01 9.71 -21.28
CA SER A 18 -4.60 8.54 -22.10
C SER A 18 -3.63 8.91 -23.23
N GLY A 19 -3.73 10.13 -23.78
CA GLY A 19 -2.80 10.66 -24.80
C GLY A 19 -1.35 10.86 -24.34
N LEU A 20 -1.08 10.84 -23.02
CA LEU A 20 0.28 10.89 -22.45
C LEU A 20 0.95 9.50 -22.35
N GLY A 21 0.26 8.44 -22.78
CA GLY A 21 0.66 7.05 -22.64
C GLY A 21 -0.08 6.35 -21.50
N GLY A 22 -0.63 5.17 -21.77
CA GLY A 22 -1.53 4.46 -20.85
C GLY A 22 -0.92 4.17 -19.47
N GLU A 23 0.38 3.88 -19.41
CA GLU A 23 1.08 3.59 -18.16
C GLU A 23 1.29 4.84 -17.30
N LEU A 24 1.68 5.95 -17.92
CA LEU A 24 1.83 7.23 -17.22
C LEU A 24 0.47 7.71 -16.72
N ALA A 25 -0.57 7.66 -17.56
CA ALA A 25 -1.93 8.02 -17.18
C ALA A 25 -2.45 7.18 -16.00
N LEU A 26 -2.12 5.89 -15.95
CA LEU A 26 -2.52 5.01 -14.86
C LEU A 26 -1.80 5.34 -13.53
N ARG A 27 -0.52 5.74 -13.60
CA ARG A 27 0.34 6.02 -12.44
C ARG A 27 0.25 7.47 -11.95
N LEU A 28 -0.19 8.39 -12.80
CA LEU A 28 -0.23 9.82 -12.53
C LEU A 28 -0.90 10.19 -11.19
N PRO A 29 -2.04 9.60 -10.79
CA PRO A 29 -2.64 9.91 -9.49
C PRO A 29 -1.72 9.60 -8.30
N SER A 30 -1.01 8.46 -8.34
CA SER A 30 -0.05 8.08 -7.30
C SER A 30 1.16 9.02 -7.29
N VAL A 31 1.66 9.40 -8.46
CA VAL A 31 2.79 10.34 -8.58
C VAL A 31 2.42 11.69 -7.98
N LEU A 32 1.24 12.21 -8.30
CA LEU A 32 0.74 13.46 -7.73
C LEU A 32 0.52 13.37 -6.23
N ALA A 33 0.01 12.24 -5.72
CA ALA A 33 -0.14 12.02 -4.28
C ALA A 33 1.21 11.95 -3.55
N GLY A 34 2.23 11.33 -4.16
CA GLY A 34 3.60 11.31 -3.65
C GLY A 34 4.21 12.72 -3.59
N LEU A 35 4.12 13.48 -4.68
CA LEU A 35 4.58 14.87 -4.74
C LEU A 35 3.87 15.76 -3.72
N ALA A 36 2.55 15.63 -3.59
CA ALA A 36 1.76 16.35 -2.60
C ALA A 36 2.21 16.03 -1.17
N THR A 37 2.52 14.76 -0.89
CA THR A 37 3.06 14.32 0.41
C THR A 37 4.36 15.07 0.74
N VAL A 38 5.32 15.13 -0.18
CA VAL A 38 6.59 15.87 0.01
C VAL A 38 6.33 17.35 0.32
N VAL A 39 5.47 18.01 -0.46
CA VAL A 39 5.15 19.44 -0.29
C VAL A 39 4.45 19.73 1.04
N ILE A 40 3.53 18.86 1.46
CA ILE A 40 2.83 19.01 2.75
C ILE A 40 3.82 18.89 3.91
N LEU A 41 4.68 17.87 3.87
CA LEU A 41 5.68 17.65 4.92
C LEU A 41 6.68 18.82 5.00
N TRP A 42 7.15 19.31 3.86
CA TRP A 42 8.00 20.50 3.80
C TRP A 42 7.34 21.70 4.46
N ARG A 43 6.16 22.11 3.97
CA ARG A 43 5.49 23.34 4.39
C ARG A 43 5.04 23.32 5.84
N TRP A 44 4.49 22.19 6.29
CA TRP A 44 4.05 22.07 7.67
C TRP A 44 5.25 22.09 8.62
N THR A 45 6.29 21.31 8.33
CA THR A 45 7.48 21.23 9.20
C THR A 45 8.26 22.54 9.21
N GLU A 46 8.43 23.19 8.06
CA GLU A 46 9.05 24.52 7.98
C GLU A 46 8.33 25.53 8.87
N LYS A 47 7.00 25.58 8.78
CA LYS A 47 6.19 26.50 9.57
C LYS A 47 6.30 26.25 11.08
N ARG A 48 6.44 25.00 11.50
CA ARG A 48 6.41 24.62 12.93
C ARG A 48 7.78 24.52 13.57
N SER A 49 8.82 24.34 12.76
CA SER A 49 10.15 23.97 13.28
C SER A 49 11.30 24.64 12.53
N GLY A 50 11.01 25.55 11.61
CA GLY A 50 11.99 26.36 10.88
C GLY A 50 12.42 25.73 9.56
N SER A 51 12.98 26.58 8.70
CA SER A 51 13.30 26.23 7.30
C SER A 51 14.28 25.06 7.18
N ALA A 52 15.28 24.98 8.07
CA ALA A 52 16.24 23.87 8.05
C ALA A 52 15.59 22.50 8.27
N VAL A 53 14.67 22.38 9.23
CA VAL A 53 13.96 21.11 9.49
C VAL A 53 12.97 20.81 8.37
N GLY A 54 12.30 21.84 7.84
CA GLY A 54 11.44 21.70 6.66
C GLY A 54 12.18 21.15 5.44
N MET A 55 13.39 21.67 5.17
CA MET A 55 14.25 21.18 4.10
C MET A 55 14.69 19.74 4.31
N TRP A 56 15.00 19.34 5.55
CA TRP A 56 15.29 17.93 5.85
C TRP A 56 14.08 17.02 5.66
N ALA A 57 12.89 17.46 6.06
CA ALA A 57 11.67 16.69 5.88
C ALA A 57 11.36 16.48 4.39
N SER A 58 11.55 17.51 3.57
CA SER A 58 11.33 17.42 2.11
C SER A 58 12.37 16.54 1.43
N ALA A 59 13.66 16.70 1.78
CA ALA A 59 14.75 15.90 1.23
C ALA A 59 14.56 14.42 1.58
N LEU A 60 14.30 14.10 2.85
CA LEU A 60 14.02 12.73 3.30
C LEU A 60 12.77 12.18 2.62
N ALA A 61 11.68 12.93 2.52
CA ALA A 61 10.47 12.45 1.84
C ALA A 61 10.71 12.15 0.35
N PHE A 62 11.52 12.96 -0.32
CA PHE A 62 11.81 12.82 -1.75
C PHE A 62 12.78 11.67 -2.05
N THR A 63 13.74 11.41 -1.16
CA THR A 63 14.73 10.34 -1.34
C THR A 63 14.33 9.03 -0.68
N ASN A 64 13.30 9.03 0.17
CA ASN A 64 12.87 7.83 0.87
C ASN A 64 12.37 6.78 -0.12
N PRO A 65 12.88 5.53 -0.03
CA PRO A 65 12.64 4.55 -1.07
C PRO A 65 11.23 4.00 -1.06
N LEU A 66 10.55 3.97 0.09
CA LEU A 66 9.16 3.53 0.17
C LEU A 66 8.22 4.60 -0.38
N LEU A 67 8.47 5.87 -0.08
CA LEU A 67 7.72 6.98 -0.67
C LEU A 67 7.88 6.98 -2.19
N LEU A 68 9.10 6.82 -2.69
CA LEU A 68 9.36 6.80 -4.13
C LEU A 68 8.73 5.58 -4.81
N ASP A 69 8.93 4.38 -4.26
CA ASP A 69 8.38 3.14 -4.82
C ASP A 69 6.85 3.23 -4.91
N HIS A 70 6.19 3.54 -3.81
CA HIS A 70 4.74 3.58 -3.77
C HIS A 70 4.13 4.80 -4.48
N ALA A 71 4.87 5.89 -4.67
CA ALA A 71 4.43 7.01 -5.51
C ALA A 71 4.42 6.64 -7.00
N THR A 72 5.22 5.67 -7.44
CA THR A 72 5.27 5.24 -8.85
C THR A 72 4.39 4.02 -9.13
N GLU A 73 3.93 3.30 -8.12
CA GLU A 73 2.97 2.21 -8.27
C GLU A 73 1.55 2.72 -8.58
N ALA A 74 0.86 2.08 -9.53
CA ALA A 74 -0.58 2.30 -9.78
C ALA A 74 -1.47 1.65 -8.69
N ARG A 75 -1.17 1.90 -7.41
CA ARG A 75 -1.82 1.31 -6.22
C ARG A 75 -2.17 2.38 -5.18
N GLY A 76 -3.05 2.05 -4.23
CA GLY A 76 -3.57 3.02 -3.26
C GLY A 76 -2.59 3.46 -2.17
N TYR A 77 -1.37 2.92 -2.12
CA TYR A 77 -0.40 3.21 -1.05
C TYR A 77 0.07 4.66 -1.04
N ALA A 78 0.23 5.30 -2.21
CA ALA A 78 0.54 6.74 -2.30
C ALA A 78 -0.52 7.60 -1.59
N PHE A 79 -1.80 7.23 -1.75
CA PHE A 79 -2.90 7.93 -1.09
C PHE A 79 -2.94 7.66 0.42
N MET A 80 -2.56 6.47 0.88
CA MET A 80 -2.41 6.17 2.30
C MET A 80 -1.33 7.06 2.95
N MET A 81 -0.19 7.23 2.28
CA MET A 81 0.88 8.14 2.73
C MET A 81 0.40 9.60 2.71
N LEU A 82 -0.32 10.01 1.67
CA LEU A 82 -0.90 11.35 1.59
C LEU A 82 -1.90 11.62 2.72
N ALA A 83 -2.75 10.66 3.06
CA ALA A 83 -3.68 10.77 4.19
C ALA A 83 -2.93 10.93 5.52
N GLY A 84 -1.85 10.15 5.71
CA GLY A 84 -0.92 10.32 6.83
C GLY A 84 -0.34 11.74 6.89
N ALA A 85 0.19 12.26 5.79
CA ALA A 85 0.79 13.59 5.73
C ALA A 85 -0.22 14.72 5.95
N LEU A 86 -1.42 14.63 5.36
CA LEU A 86 -2.51 15.60 5.59
C LEU A 86 -3.04 15.55 7.01
N SER A 87 -3.01 14.39 7.66
CA SER A 87 -3.48 14.24 9.04
C SER A 87 -2.63 15.02 10.04
N LEU A 88 -1.32 15.18 9.79
CA LEU A 88 -0.39 15.90 10.68
C LEU A 88 -0.80 17.37 10.93
N PRO A 89 -0.88 18.26 9.91
CA PRO A 89 -1.28 19.65 10.13
C PRO A 89 -2.71 19.79 10.63
N LEU A 90 -3.61 18.87 10.27
CA LEU A 90 -5.01 18.91 10.73
C LEU A 90 -5.11 18.51 12.20
N ALA A 91 -4.42 17.44 12.64
CA ALA A 91 -4.35 17.02 14.03
C ALA A 91 -3.65 18.09 14.89
N ASP A 92 -2.54 18.65 14.43
CA ASP A 92 -1.84 19.77 15.06
C ASP A 92 -2.78 20.96 15.29
N HIS A 93 -3.59 21.35 14.29
CA HIS A 93 -4.58 22.41 14.43
C HIS A 93 -5.69 22.07 15.45
N LEU A 94 -6.19 20.83 15.45
CA LEU A 94 -7.21 20.37 16.40
C LEU A 94 -6.70 20.33 17.85
N HIS A 95 -5.39 20.11 18.04
CA HIS A 95 -4.73 20.12 19.34
C HIS A 95 -4.41 21.52 19.86
N THR A 96 -3.88 22.40 19.02
CA THR A 96 -3.26 23.65 19.47
C THR A 96 -4.20 24.86 19.44
N SER A 97 -5.23 24.84 18.60
CA SER A 97 -6.07 26.02 18.42
C SER A 97 -7.17 26.10 19.48
N SER A 98 -7.26 27.22 20.19
CA SER A 98 -8.33 27.48 21.17
C SER A 98 -9.72 27.45 20.53
N ARG A 99 -9.84 27.92 19.28
CA ARG A 99 -11.06 27.86 18.46
C ARG A 99 -10.82 27.09 17.18
N THR A 100 -11.63 26.06 16.92
CA THR A 100 -11.58 25.32 15.66
C THR A 100 -12.09 26.21 14.54
N LYS A 101 -11.28 26.43 13.50
CA LYS A 101 -11.76 27.09 12.28
C LYS A 101 -12.93 26.30 11.70
N LYS A 102 -13.92 27.01 11.14
CA LYS A 102 -15.09 26.37 10.51
C LYS A 102 -14.62 25.33 9.49
N GLY A 103 -15.11 24.10 9.65
CA GLY A 103 -14.84 22.99 8.74
C GLY A 103 -13.54 22.20 8.97
N THR A 104 -12.64 22.58 9.89
CA THR A 104 -11.40 21.79 10.11
C THR A 104 -11.69 20.36 10.57
N LEU A 105 -12.67 20.19 11.47
CA LEU A 105 -13.04 18.86 11.98
C LEU A 105 -13.58 17.97 10.86
N LEU A 106 -14.45 18.51 9.99
CA LEU A 106 -14.97 17.79 8.83
C LEU A 106 -13.85 17.47 7.83
N LYS A 107 -12.95 18.42 7.54
CA LYS A 107 -11.79 18.18 6.66
C LYS A 107 -10.90 17.06 7.19
N TYR A 108 -10.61 17.06 8.49
CA TYR A 108 -9.86 15.99 9.15
C TYR A 108 -10.59 14.64 9.01
N ALA A 109 -11.88 14.59 9.33
CA ALA A 109 -12.66 13.37 9.24
C ALA A 109 -12.73 12.82 7.80
N LEU A 110 -12.88 13.70 6.80
CA LEU A 110 -12.87 13.32 5.38
C LEU A 110 -11.51 12.77 4.94
N VAL A 111 -10.39 13.41 5.33
CA VAL A 111 -9.05 12.91 5.02
C VAL A 111 -8.85 11.50 5.57
N GLN A 112 -9.25 11.26 6.83
CA GLN A 112 -9.13 9.95 7.44
C GLN A 112 -10.04 8.92 6.77
N ALA A 113 -11.29 9.26 6.50
CA ALA A 113 -12.25 8.37 5.83
C ALA A 113 -11.81 8.01 4.40
N LEU A 114 -11.31 8.99 3.64
CA LEU A 114 -10.74 8.75 2.32
C LEU A 114 -9.47 7.89 2.38
N GLY A 115 -8.63 8.08 3.41
CA GLY A 115 -7.47 7.21 3.66
C GLY A 115 -7.86 5.76 3.95
N VAL A 116 -8.95 5.54 4.71
CA VAL A 116 -9.53 4.19 4.89
C VAL A 116 -10.05 3.65 3.57
N GLY A 117 -10.68 4.51 2.76
CA GLY A 117 -11.10 4.21 1.40
C GLY A 117 -9.97 3.95 0.41
N THR A 118 -8.70 4.19 0.77
CA THR A 118 -7.56 3.81 -0.07
C THR A 118 -6.97 2.49 0.39
N HIS A 119 -6.93 2.24 1.71
CA HIS A 119 -6.50 0.98 2.27
C HIS A 119 -7.04 0.82 3.69
N LEU A 120 -7.56 -0.36 4.03
CA LEU A 120 -8.22 -0.61 5.31
C LEU A 120 -7.29 -0.34 6.51
N THR A 121 -6.00 -0.64 6.40
CA THR A 121 -5.04 -0.42 7.50
C THR A 121 -4.85 1.05 7.85
N THR A 122 -5.24 1.99 6.98
CA THR A 122 -5.28 3.41 7.33
C THR A 122 -6.27 3.69 8.48
N ALA A 123 -7.21 2.79 8.79
CA ALA A 123 -8.07 2.92 9.97
C ALA A 123 -7.26 3.02 11.28
N PHE A 124 -6.09 2.38 11.34
CA PHE A 124 -5.20 2.47 12.50
C PHE A 124 -4.64 3.88 12.72
N LEU A 125 -4.58 4.72 11.68
CA LEU A 125 -4.26 6.15 11.82
C LEU A 125 -5.32 6.89 12.64
N ALA A 126 -6.61 6.59 12.41
CA ALA A 126 -7.71 7.16 13.18
C ALA A 126 -7.76 6.57 14.61
N VAL A 127 -7.44 5.29 14.78
CA VAL A 127 -7.31 4.66 16.11
C VAL A 127 -6.22 5.34 16.92
N GLY A 128 -5.02 5.53 16.35
CA GLY A 128 -3.91 6.20 17.01
C GLY A 128 -4.26 7.63 17.43
N HIS A 129 -4.87 8.41 16.55
CA HIS A 129 -5.35 9.75 16.90
C HIS A 129 -6.48 9.75 17.93
N SER A 130 -7.34 8.74 17.95
CA SER A 130 -8.39 8.61 18.98
C SER A 130 -7.79 8.38 20.36
N ILE A 131 -6.80 7.49 20.46
CA ILE A 131 -6.04 7.25 21.69
C ILE A 131 -5.37 8.55 22.15
N MET A 132 -4.68 9.26 21.25
CA MET A 132 -4.05 10.54 21.56
C MET A 132 -5.06 11.63 21.98
N GLY A 133 -6.23 11.65 21.36
CA GLY A 133 -7.33 12.54 21.72
C GLY A 133 -7.83 12.29 23.14
N LEU A 134 -7.92 11.04 23.57
CA LEU A 134 -8.31 10.67 24.93
C LEU A 134 -7.20 10.95 25.96
N THR A 135 -5.97 10.53 25.68
CA THR A 135 -4.83 10.66 26.62
C THR A 135 -4.44 12.12 26.87
N HIS A 136 -4.47 12.97 25.83
CA HIS A 136 -4.15 14.39 25.94
C HIS A 136 -5.39 15.29 26.10
N ARG A 137 -6.57 14.71 26.40
CA ARG A 137 -7.85 15.42 26.59
C ARG A 137 -8.23 16.35 25.43
N SER A 138 -7.84 15.99 24.21
CA SER A 138 -8.24 16.70 23.00
C SER A 138 -9.52 16.08 22.41
N TRP A 139 -10.66 16.43 23.00
CA TRP A 139 -11.98 15.93 22.58
C TRP A 139 -12.25 16.15 21.09
N ARG A 140 -11.70 17.22 20.50
CA ARG A 140 -11.86 17.55 19.07
C ARG A 140 -11.17 16.52 18.16
N LEU A 141 -9.99 16.05 18.54
CA LEU A 141 -9.29 15.01 17.78
C LEU A 141 -10.03 13.66 17.89
N PHE A 142 -10.54 13.35 19.08
CA PHE A 142 -11.37 12.17 19.31
C PHE A 142 -12.67 12.22 18.49
N LEU A 143 -13.41 13.34 18.55
CA LEU A 143 -14.61 13.56 17.75
C LEU A 143 -14.33 13.49 16.25
N GLY A 144 -13.26 14.13 15.78
CA GLY A 144 -12.88 14.09 14.37
C GLY A 144 -12.57 12.67 13.90
N SER A 145 -11.93 11.86 14.75
CA SER A 145 -11.59 10.48 14.43
C SER A 145 -12.82 9.56 14.50
N SER A 146 -13.74 9.83 15.42
CA SER A 146 -15.04 9.14 15.50
C SER A 146 -15.92 9.45 14.28
N LEU A 147 -15.95 10.72 13.86
CA LEU A 147 -16.65 11.12 12.64
C LEU A 147 -16.04 10.46 11.39
N ALA A 148 -14.71 10.31 11.34
CA ALA A 148 -14.05 9.60 10.26
C ALA A 148 -14.54 8.14 10.15
N ALA A 149 -14.73 7.45 11.28
CA ALA A 149 -15.27 6.09 11.28
C ALA A 149 -16.66 6.05 10.66
N VAL A 150 -17.56 6.97 11.04
CA VAL A 150 -18.91 7.08 10.47
C VAL A 150 -18.85 7.35 8.95
N LEU A 151 -17.99 8.27 8.52
CA LEU A 151 -17.84 8.61 7.10
C LEU A 151 -17.16 7.50 6.27
N ALA A 152 -16.38 6.63 6.89
CA ALA A 152 -15.75 5.49 6.24
C ALA A 152 -16.72 4.32 6.02
N LEU A 153 -17.80 4.21 6.83
CA LEU A 153 -18.76 3.09 6.75
C LEU A 153 -19.36 2.89 5.34
N PRO A 154 -19.86 3.93 4.63
CA PRO A 154 -20.40 3.73 3.29
C PRO A 154 -19.36 3.25 2.28
N ILE A 155 -18.09 3.67 2.46
CA ILE A 155 -16.97 3.28 1.59
C ILE A 155 -16.60 1.82 1.82
N LEU A 156 -16.62 1.39 3.09
CA LEU A 156 -16.27 0.02 3.49
C LEU A 156 -17.44 -0.95 3.38
N TRP A 157 -18.69 -0.48 3.28
CA TRP A 157 -19.90 -1.31 3.26
C TRP A 157 -19.78 -2.53 2.33
N PRO A 158 -19.34 -2.40 1.06
CA PRO A 158 -19.23 -3.55 0.16
C PRO A 158 -18.14 -4.57 0.55
N VAL A 159 -17.23 -4.19 1.43
CA VAL A 159 -16.09 -4.99 1.88
C VAL A 159 -16.33 -5.59 3.27
N LEU A 160 -17.21 -4.99 4.08
CA LEU A 160 -17.53 -5.48 5.44
C LEU A 160 -18.11 -6.90 5.42
N GLU A 161 -18.97 -7.22 4.45
CA GLU A 161 -19.50 -8.58 4.27
C GLU A 161 -18.39 -9.57 3.88
N GLY A 162 -17.51 -9.17 2.97
CA GLY A 162 -16.39 -9.99 2.51
C GLY A 162 -15.34 -10.25 3.59
N LEU A 163 -15.06 -9.28 4.47
CA LEU A 163 -14.12 -9.43 5.59
C LEU A 163 -14.56 -10.50 6.59
N TRP A 164 -15.87 -10.65 6.79
CA TRP A 164 -16.40 -11.67 7.70
C TRP A 164 -16.28 -13.07 7.11
N LEU A 165 -16.55 -13.21 5.80
CA LEU A 165 -16.51 -14.48 5.08
C LEU A 165 -15.09 -15.00 4.82
N THR A 166 -14.10 -14.12 4.67
CA THR A 166 -12.70 -14.49 4.35
C THR A 166 -11.79 -14.64 5.56
N ARG A 167 -12.30 -14.41 6.79
CA ARG A 167 -11.53 -14.53 8.04
C ARG A 167 -10.87 -15.89 8.17
N ASP A 168 -11.63 -16.97 7.96
CA ASP A 168 -11.16 -18.34 8.19
C ASP A 168 -10.13 -18.78 7.13
N GLN A 169 -10.28 -18.30 5.89
CA GLN A 169 -9.36 -18.54 4.79
C GLN A 169 -7.99 -17.87 5.01
N LEU A 170 -7.96 -16.66 5.59
CA LEU A 170 -6.72 -15.93 5.89
C LEU A 170 -5.94 -16.54 7.07
N THR A 171 -6.63 -17.11 8.05
CA THR A 171 -5.99 -17.72 9.23
C THR A 171 -5.47 -19.13 9.00
N GLN A 172 -6.10 -19.92 8.11
CA GLN A 172 -5.68 -21.31 7.85
C GLN A 172 -4.64 -21.43 6.72
N ALA A 173 -4.63 -20.50 5.75
CA ALA A 173 -3.75 -20.57 4.59
C ALA A 173 -2.48 -19.71 4.69
N ALA A 174 -2.42 -18.76 5.63
CA ALA A 174 -1.24 -17.93 5.83
C ALA A 174 -0.17 -18.71 6.60
N GLY A 175 0.57 -19.57 5.89
CA GLY A 175 1.79 -20.13 6.42
C GLY A 175 2.73 -18.99 6.87
N THR A 176 3.30 -19.07 8.07
CA THR A 176 4.13 -17.99 8.65
C THR A 176 5.30 -17.63 7.74
N PRO A 177 5.32 -16.45 7.11
CA PRO A 177 6.53 -15.93 6.51
C PRO A 177 7.27 -15.12 7.59
N GLN A 178 8.57 -14.89 7.37
CA GLN A 178 9.43 -14.05 8.23
C GLN A 178 9.06 -12.54 8.16
N GLY A 179 7.78 -12.20 8.40
CA GLY A 179 7.15 -10.92 8.09
C GLY A 179 7.37 -9.78 9.09
N GLY A 180 8.16 -9.99 10.16
CA GLY A 180 8.53 -8.94 11.12
C GLY A 180 9.21 -7.74 10.46
N TYR A 181 9.98 -7.98 9.39
CA TYR A 181 10.67 -6.93 8.65
C TYR A 181 9.72 -6.00 7.89
N GLY A 182 8.50 -6.42 7.56
CA GLY A 182 7.54 -5.64 6.77
C GLY A 182 7.17 -4.30 7.40
N LEU A 183 6.88 -4.28 8.71
CA LEU A 183 6.55 -3.04 9.43
C LEU A 183 7.80 -2.23 9.76
N LEU A 184 8.95 -2.88 9.93
CA LEU A 184 10.23 -2.20 10.14
C LEU A 184 10.62 -1.33 8.94
N ARG A 185 10.11 -1.64 7.74
CA ARG A 185 10.25 -0.79 6.54
C ARG A 185 9.74 0.63 6.78
N VAL A 186 8.64 0.79 7.54
CA VAL A 186 8.01 2.11 7.81
C VAL A 186 8.97 3.09 8.52
N PHE A 187 10.02 2.59 9.18
CA PHE A 187 11.05 3.43 9.79
C PHE A 187 12.02 4.07 8.78
N GLY A 188 11.82 3.83 7.49
CA GLY A 188 12.28 4.69 6.41
C GLY A 188 13.58 4.27 5.74
N GLY A 189 14.26 3.21 6.18
CA GLY A 189 15.49 2.76 5.50
C GLY A 189 15.25 1.70 4.42
N GLN A 190 16.33 1.33 3.74
CA GLN A 190 16.37 0.13 2.89
C GLN A 190 15.88 -1.12 3.65
N MET A 191 15.35 -2.10 2.91
CA MET A 191 14.76 -3.36 3.41
C MET A 191 15.55 -4.01 4.55
N ALA A 192 16.88 -4.02 4.46
CA ALA A 192 17.77 -4.67 5.42
C ALA A 192 18.13 -3.81 6.64
N PHE A 193 17.98 -2.49 6.55
CA PHE A 193 18.61 -1.54 7.48
C PHE A 193 17.67 -0.50 8.08
N GLY A 194 16.39 -0.49 7.72
CA GLY A 194 15.41 0.50 8.25
C GLY A 194 15.29 0.54 9.77
N TRP A 195 15.54 -0.58 10.45
CA TRP A 195 15.54 -0.67 11.90
C TRP A 195 16.70 0.12 12.56
N LEU A 196 17.81 0.36 11.85
CA LEU A 196 18.92 1.20 12.34
C LEU A 196 18.51 2.67 12.51
N LEU A 197 17.40 3.09 11.88
CA LEU A 197 16.87 4.45 12.00
C LEU A 197 15.97 4.62 13.22
N ILE A 198 15.59 3.56 13.94
CA ILE A 198 14.71 3.64 15.12
C ILE A 198 15.30 4.57 16.21
N PRO A 199 16.58 4.44 16.63
CA PRO A 199 17.17 5.34 17.62
C PRO A 199 17.22 6.78 17.14
N VAL A 200 17.49 7.00 15.85
CA VAL A 200 17.52 8.33 15.24
C VAL A 200 16.12 8.93 15.23
N MET A 201 15.10 8.19 14.83
CA MET A 201 13.70 8.63 14.86
C MET A 201 13.27 8.97 16.30
N ALA A 202 13.57 8.10 17.26
CA ALA A 202 13.26 8.33 18.68
C ALA A 202 13.91 9.62 19.19
N TYR A 203 15.19 9.84 18.87
CA TYR A 203 15.90 11.08 19.20
C TYR A 203 15.17 12.32 18.65
N GLY A 204 14.68 12.26 17.43
CA GLY A 204 13.94 13.34 16.78
C GLY A 204 12.58 13.61 17.41
N LEU A 205 11.85 12.55 17.77
CA LEU A 205 10.61 12.64 18.54
C LEU A 205 10.84 13.32 19.90
N PHE A 206 11.98 13.09 20.56
CA PHE A 206 12.30 13.77 21.82
C PHE A 206 12.75 15.22 21.64
N ARG A 207 13.32 15.56 20.48
CA ARG A 207 13.84 16.91 20.17
C ARG A 207 12.82 17.83 19.52
N CYS A 208 11.72 17.32 18.97
CA CYS A 208 10.70 18.17 18.36
C CYS A 208 9.88 18.93 19.42
N PRO A 209 9.36 20.12 19.08
CA PRO A 209 8.44 20.86 19.95
C PRO A 209 7.27 19.98 20.42
N GLU A 210 6.79 20.19 21.65
CA GLU A 210 5.79 19.30 22.26
C GLU A 210 4.49 19.23 21.44
N ASP A 211 4.07 20.35 20.87
CA ASP A 211 2.90 20.46 20.00
C ASP A 211 3.08 19.65 18.69
N VAL A 212 4.26 19.74 18.06
CA VAL A 212 4.61 18.91 16.90
C VAL A 212 4.65 17.43 17.30
N ARG A 213 5.28 17.10 18.43
CA ARG A 213 5.39 15.73 18.95
C ARG A 213 4.03 15.06 19.10
N ARG A 214 3.03 15.78 19.66
CA ARG A 214 1.67 15.25 19.82
C ARG A 214 1.02 14.88 18.48
N ALA A 215 1.23 15.70 17.44
CA ALA A 215 0.75 15.40 16.08
C ALA A 215 1.44 14.17 15.48
N LEU A 216 2.75 13.99 15.72
CA LEU A 216 3.51 12.83 15.23
C LEU A 216 3.14 11.52 15.95
N LEU A 217 2.77 11.60 17.23
CA LEU A 217 2.47 10.42 18.05
C LEU A 217 1.19 9.69 17.62
N GLY A 218 0.20 10.38 17.04
CA GLY A 218 -1.03 9.73 16.55
C GLY A 218 -0.75 8.60 15.55
N PRO A 219 -0.09 8.88 14.41
CA PRO A 219 0.30 7.85 13.45
C PRO A 219 1.22 6.77 14.06
N VAL A 220 2.17 7.13 14.93
CA VAL A 220 3.09 6.17 15.57
C VAL A 220 2.35 5.21 16.50
N VAL A 221 1.43 5.71 17.33
CA VAL A 221 0.57 4.88 18.18
C VAL A 221 -0.32 3.98 17.32
N GLY A 222 -0.88 4.51 16.22
CA GLY A 222 -1.63 3.70 15.26
C GLY A 222 -0.82 2.53 14.69
N LEU A 223 0.45 2.78 14.33
CA LEU A 223 1.36 1.75 13.85
C LEU A 223 1.62 0.67 14.92
N LEU A 224 1.79 1.07 16.18
CA LEU A 224 1.96 0.13 17.29
C LEU A 224 0.72 -0.74 17.52
N VAL A 225 -0.48 -0.15 17.47
CA VAL A 225 -1.74 -0.90 17.59
C VAL A 225 -1.89 -1.88 16.42
N LEU A 226 -1.55 -1.48 15.19
CA LEU A 226 -1.53 -2.39 14.03
C LEU A 226 -0.57 -3.56 14.29
N TRP A 227 0.63 -3.29 14.78
CA TRP A 227 1.62 -4.33 15.08
C TRP A 227 1.11 -5.32 16.14
N LEU A 228 0.54 -4.81 17.24
CA LEU A 228 -0.07 -5.66 18.28
C LEU A 228 -1.22 -6.49 17.72
N THR A 229 -2.06 -5.92 16.86
CA THR A 229 -3.18 -6.64 16.23
C THR A 229 -2.67 -7.78 15.35
N ILE A 230 -1.60 -7.56 14.58
CA ILE A 230 -0.93 -8.59 13.77
C ILE A 230 -0.39 -9.71 14.67
N LEU A 231 0.30 -9.37 15.76
CA LEU A 231 0.84 -10.35 16.70
C LEU A 231 -0.25 -11.20 17.35
N ILE A 232 -1.34 -10.57 17.80
CA ILE A 232 -2.47 -11.25 18.45
C ILE A 232 -3.27 -12.10 17.47
N SER A 233 -3.47 -11.62 16.24
CA SER A 233 -4.24 -12.35 15.22
C SER A 233 -3.46 -13.48 14.55
N GLY A 234 -2.13 -13.50 14.70
CA GLY A 234 -1.26 -14.44 13.97
C GLY A 234 -1.23 -14.21 12.45
N SER A 235 -1.90 -13.17 11.95
CA SER A 235 -2.00 -12.88 10.52
C SER A 235 -0.96 -11.85 10.08
N TRP A 236 0.05 -12.32 9.35
CA TRP A 236 1.14 -11.49 8.82
C TRP A 236 0.80 -10.79 7.50
N ALA A 237 -0.40 -11.03 6.96
CA ALA A 237 -0.88 -10.49 5.68
C ALA A 237 -0.80 -8.95 5.61
N TYR A 238 -0.89 -8.27 6.75
CA TYR A 238 -0.96 -6.81 6.81
C TYR A 238 0.33 -6.10 7.24
N THR A 239 1.42 -6.85 7.45
CA THR A 239 2.70 -6.35 7.96
C THR A 239 3.39 -5.32 7.06
N ARG A 240 3.07 -5.29 5.77
CA ARG A 240 3.64 -4.30 4.84
C ARG A 240 2.84 -2.99 4.75
N PHE A 241 1.71 -2.86 5.46
CA PHE A 241 0.74 -1.79 5.22
C PHE A 241 0.66 -0.73 6.34
N GLY A 242 1.78 -0.47 7.01
CA GLY A 242 1.91 0.62 8.00
C GLY A 242 2.31 1.99 7.42
N LEU A 243 2.28 2.16 6.09
CA LEU A 243 2.82 3.37 5.42
C LEU A 243 2.08 4.68 5.79
N PHE A 244 0.89 4.61 6.38
CA PHE A 244 0.21 5.80 6.92
C PHE A 244 1.05 6.54 7.98
N ALA A 245 1.95 5.83 8.67
CA ALA A 245 2.83 6.40 9.70
C ALA A 245 4.17 6.92 9.15
N LEU A 246 4.53 6.54 7.91
CA LEU A 246 5.79 6.96 7.27
C LEU A 246 5.97 8.49 7.23
N PRO A 247 4.95 9.31 6.94
CA PRO A 247 5.07 10.77 7.02
C PRO A 247 5.50 11.28 8.39
N ALA A 248 4.99 10.68 9.47
CA ALA A 248 5.37 11.07 10.84
C ALA A 248 6.81 10.67 11.17
N VAL A 249 7.23 9.47 10.72
CA VAL A 249 8.61 9.00 10.84
C VAL A 249 9.57 9.94 10.13
N VAL A 250 9.26 10.35 8.89
CA VAL A 250 10.10 11.26 8.11
C VAL A 250 10.29 12.60 8.83
N VAL A 251 9.23 13.16 9.40
CA VAL A 251 9.32 14.42 10.17
C VAL A 251 10.15 14.23 11.44
N ALA A 252 9.97 13.12 12.16
CA ALA A 252 10.81 12.81 13.31
C ALA A 252 12.29 12.71 12.93
N LEU A 253 12.62 12.00 11.85
CA LEU A 253 14.00 11.91 11.34
C LEU A 253 14.54 13.29 10.94
N ALA A 254 13.74 14.15 10.32
CA ALA A 254 14.14 15.51 9.96
C ALA A 254 14.53 16.35 11.18
N HIS A 255 13.78 16.22 12.28
CA HIS A 255 14.14 16.84 13.56
C HIS A 255 15.48 16.35 14.11
N SER A 256 15.79 15.06 13.96
CA SER A 256 17.09 14.51 14.33
C SER A 256 18.21 15.14 13.49
N LEU A 257 18.03 15.21 12.17
CA LEU A 257 19.04 15.77 11.27
C LEU A 257 19.40 17.21 11.61
N GLY A 258 18.44 18.02 12.07
CA GLY A 258 18.69 19.38 12.56
C GLY A 258 19.73 19.45 13.70
N HIS A 259 19.85 18.39 14.51
CA HIS A 259 20.69 18.35 15.72
C HIS A 259 21.88 17.39 15.62
N LEU A 260 22.01 16.63 14.54
CA LEU A 260 23.08 15.66 14.34
C LEU A 260 24.32 16.29 13.68
N SER A 261 25.48 15.67 13.90
CA SER A 261 26.71 16.05 13.21
C SER A 261 26.64 15.72 11.71
N PRO A 262 27.46 16.37 10.86
CA PRO A 262 27.47 16.09 9.41
C PRO A 262 27.65 14.61 9.06
N ALA A 263 28.50 13.87 9.79
CA ALA A 263 28.72 12.44 9.58
C ALA A 263 27.43 11.62 9.79
N TRP A 264 26.68 11.89 10.85
CA TRP A 264 25.40 11.23 11.11
C TRP A 264 24.32 11.61 10.09
N ARG A 265 24.33 12.86 9.61
CA ARG A 265 23.43 13.28 8.52
C ARG A 265 23.71 12.49 7.24
N LEU A 266 24.98 12.35 6.87
CA LEU A 266 25.39 11.56 5.71
C LEU A 266 25.01 10.09 5.86
N LEU A 267 25.17 9.51 7.05
CA LEU A 267 24.75 8.12 7.32
C LEU A 267 23.24 7.93 7.18
N VAL A 268 22.43 8.83 7.74
CA VAL A 268 20.97 8.73 7.59
C VAL A 268 20.57 8.87 6.13
N LEU A 269 21.18 9.81 5.39
CA LEU A 269 20.92 9.97 3.97
C LEU A 269 21.36 8.74 3.17
N SER A 270 22.51 8.13 3.47
CA SER A 270 22.97 6.93 2.76
C SER A 270 22.07 5.72 3.03
N LEU A 271 21.49 5.59 4.23
CA LEU A 271 20.49 4.57 4.57
C LEU A 271 19.13 4.79 3.87
N GLN A 272 18.88 6.03 3.40
CA GLN A 272 17.68 6.43 2.67
C GLN A 272 17.87 6.36 1.16
N LEU A 273 19.09 6.55 0.67
CA LEU A 273 19.38 6.43 -0.76
C LEU A 273 19.36 4.96 -1.16
N TYR A 274 18.42 4.60 -2.04
CA TYR A 274 18.59 3.39 -2.85
C TYR A 274 19.79 3.62 -3.79
N PRO A 275 20.66 2.62 -4.03
CA PRO A 275 21.56 2.70 -5.18
C PRO A 275 20.68 2.90 -6.41
N LEU A 276 20.80 4.06 -7.06
CA LEU A 276 19.98 4.50 -8.20
C LEU A 276 19.89 3.41 -9.30
N GLY A 277 20.92 2.56 -9.41
CA GLY A 277 21.00 1.44 -10.34
C GLY A 277 19.97 0.31 -10.15
N LEU A 278 19.22 0.25 -9.04
CA LEU A 278 18.09 -0.69 -8.88
C LEU A 278 16.72 -0.08 -9.22
N VAL A 279 16.65 1.25 -9.39
CA VAL A 279 15.40 2.01 -9.61
C VAL A 279 15.24 2.46 -11.06
N ILE A 280 16.34 2.55 -11.81
CA ILE A 280 16.27 2.71 -13.26
C ILE A 280 15.87 1.34 -13.84
N LEU A 281 14.57 1.15 -14.07
CA LEU A 281 14.01 0.15 -15.01
C LEU A 281 13.96 -1.32 -14.57
N VAL A 282 13.34 -1.64 -13.42
CA VAL A 282 12.64 -2.94 -13.35
C VAL A 282 11.16 -2.64 -13.56
N GLU A 283 10.61 -3.08 -14.68
CA GLU A 283 9.17 -3.03 -14.93
C GLU A 283 8.46 -3.82 -13.83
N LYS A 284 7.90 -3.12 -12.82
CA LYS A 284 7.17 -3.75 -11.70
C LYS A 284 5.74 -4.05 -12.09
N GLN A 285 5.53 -4.73 -13.21
CA GLN A 285 4.19 -5.07 -13.70
C GLN A 285 4.11 -6.48 -14.25
N PRO A 286 4.26 -7.51 -13.40
CA PRO A 286 4.07 -8.89 -13.83
C PRO A 286 2.67 -9.11 -14.43
N ILE A 287 1.66 -8.32 -14.04
CA ILE A 287 0.32 -8.36 -14.67
C ILE A 287 0.38 -7.85 -16.12
N ARG A 288 1.12 -6.78 -16.39
CA ARG A 288 1.28 -6.27 -17.76
C ARG A 288 2.01 -7.28 -18.62
N GLU A 289 3.15 -7.78 -18.14
CA GLU A 289 3.93 -8.81 -18.83
C GLU A 289 3.09 -10.07 -19.07
N ALA A 290 2.35 -10.53 -18.06
CA ALA A 290 1.44 -11.66 -18.17
C ALA A 290 0.37 -11.45 -19.23
N ILE A 291 -0.25 -10.27 -19.25
CA ILE A 291 -1.30 -9.95 -20.22
C ILE A 291 -0.70 -9.82 -21.62
N ILE A 292 0.41 -9.11 -21.82
CA ILE A 292 1.07 -9.00 -23.12
C ILE A 292 1.43 -10.38 -23.65
N TRP A 293 2.07 -11.21 -22.82
CA TRP A 293 2.39 -12.59 -23.17
C TRP A 293 1.13 -13.36 -23.57
N THR A 294 0.07 -13.26 -22.78
CA THR A 294 -1.21 -13.93 -23.08
C THR A 294 -1.81 -13.46 -24.41
N LEU A 295 -1.76 -12.16 -24.69
CA LEU A 295 -2.29 -11.58 -25.92
C LEU A 295 -1.51 -12.02 -27.16
N GLU A 296 -0.21 -12.29 -27.02
CA GLU A 296 0.66 -12.83 -28.07
C GLU A 296 0.36 -14.32 -28.33
N HIS A 297 -0.04 -15.08 -27.30
CA HIS A 297 -0.20 -16.53 -27.37
C HIS A 297 -1.62 -17.01 -27.70
N THR A 298 -2.65 -16.21 -27.43
CA THR A 298 -4.04 -16.59 -27.75
C THR A 298 -4.88 -15.38 -28.17
N ASP A 299 -5.86 -15.61 -29.05
CA ASP A 299 -6.93 -14.64 -29.35
C ASP A 299 -8.16 -14.83 -28.47
N GLN A 300 -8.26 -15.96 -27.75
CA GLN A 300 -9.37 -16.24 -26.86
C GLN A 300 -9.26 -15.41 -25.58
N ALA A 301 -10.41 -15.12 -24.96
CA ALA A 301 -10.46 -14.46 -23.67
C ALA A 301 -9.79 -15.34 -22.60
N PRO A 302 -8.67 -14.90 -21.99
CA PRO A 302 -8.01 -15.70 -20.98
C PRO A 302 -8.82 -15.75 -19.68
N LEU A 303 -8.61 -16.80 -18.89
CA LEU A 303 -9.18 -16.92 -17.56
C LEU A 303 -8.19 -16.46 -16.50
N ILE A 304 -8.52 -15.38 -15.79
CA ILE A 304 -7.73 -14.88 -14.67
C ILE A 304 -8.30 -15.45 -13.38
N VAL A 305 -7.50 -16.27 -12.70
CA VAL A 305 -7.85 -16.84 -11.41
C VAL A 305 -7.23 -16.02 -10.29
N GLY A 306 -8.07 -15.34 -9.53
CA GLY A 306 -7.63 -14.41 -8.49
C GLY A 306 -8.69 -13.40 -8.08
N LEU A 307 -8.28 -12.38 -7.31
CA LEU A 307 -9.13 -11.22 -7.06
C LEU A 307 -9.29 -10.40 -8.34
N ARG A 308 -10.52 -9.90 -8.60
CA ARG A 308 -10.79 -9.01 -9.74
C ARG A 308 -9.90 -7.77 -9.69
N GLY A 309 -8.92 -7.72 -10.58
CA GLY A 309 -8.06 -6.58 -10.82
C GLY A 309 -8.46 -5.88 -12.11
N GLU A 310 -9.08 -4.70 -12.00
CA GLU A 310 -9.42 -3.84 -13.16
C GLU A 310 -8.21 -3.55 -14.08
N VAL A 311 -7.00 -3.62 -13.51
CA VAL A 311 -5.73 -3.40 -14.20
C VAL A 311 -5.49 -4.42 -15.32
N ALA A 312 -5.91 -5.68 -15.16
CA ALA A 312 -5.76 -6.68 -16.21
C ALA A 312 -6.61 -6.35 -17.44
N GLY A 313 -7.83 -5.85 -17.23
CA GLY A 313 -8.69 -5.36 -18.32
C GLY A 313 -8.11 -4.13 -19.01
N VAL A 314 -7.45 -3.22 -18.27
CA VAL A 314 -6.76 -2.07 -18.88
C VAL A 314 -5.66 -2.51 -19.84
N TYR A 315 -4.86 -3.52 -19.49
CA TYR A 315 -3.80 -4.03 -20.37
C TYR A 315 -4.32 -4.89 -21.52
N ALA A 316 -5.46 -5.56 -21.34
CA ALA A 316 -6.11 -6.30 -22.42
C ALA A 316 -6.73 -5.40 -23.50
N GLY A 317 -6.90 -4.11 -23.20
CA GLY A 317 -7.44 -3.13 -24.14
C GLY A 317 -8.88 -3.46 -24.53
N ALA A 318 -9.10 -3.79 -25.80
CA ALA A 318 -10.41 -4.18 -26.31
C ALA A 318 -10.69 -5.70 -26.20
N ARG A 319 -9.70 -6.52 -25.84
CA ARG A 319 -9.92 -7.97 -25.69
C ARG A 319 -10.67 -8.28 -24.41
N GLU A 320 -11.62 -9.19 -24.50
CA GLU A 320 -12.35 -9.69 -23.33
C GLU A 320 -11.44 -10.53 -22.44
N VAL A 321 -11.72 -10.48 -21.13
CA VAL A 321 -10.96 -11.18 -20.11
C VAL A 321 -11.94 -11.77 -19.11
N ASN A 322 -11.85 -13.07 -18.87
CA ASN A 322 -12.68 -13.78 -17.90
C ASN A 322 -12.02 -13.79 -16.53
N PHE A 323 -12.83 -13.78 -15.47
CA PHE A 323 -12.33 -13.79 -14.09
C PHE A 323 -12.96 -14.95 -13.30
N SER A 324 -12.13 -15.79 -12.71
CA SER A 324 -12.49 -16.76 -11.67
C SER A 324 -12.15 -16.15 -10.30
N LEU A 325 -13.18 -15.77 -9.54
CA LEU A 325 -13.05 -15.02 -8.30
C LEU A 325 -12.83 -15.96 -7.11
N CYS A 326 -11.56 -16.24 -6.82
CA CYS A 326 -11.20 -17.08 -5.69
C CYS A 326 -11.58 -16.45 -4.33
N GLY A 327 -11.94 -17.28 -3.37
CA GLY A 327 -12.24 -16.87 -1.99
C GLY A 327 -13.72 -16.64 -1.69
N LEU A 328 -14.60 -16.77 -2.68
CA LEU A 328 -16.05 -16.86 -2.46
C LEU A 328 -16.44 -18.28 -1.99
N SER A 329 -17.54 -18.41 -1.24
CA SER A 329 -17.99 -19.70 -0.69
C SER A 329 -18.42 -20.71 -1.76
N ASP A 330 -18.80 -20.20 -2.93
CA ASP A 330 -19.25 -20.93 -4.12
C ASP A 330 -18.18 -21.00 -5.21
N TRP A 331 -16.94 -20.61 -4.91
CA TRP A 331 -15.86 -20.65 -5.90
C TRP A 331 -15.53 -22.09 -6.31
N ASP A 332 -15.67 -22.38 -7.61
CA ASP A 332 -15.32 -23.66 -8.22
C ASP A 332 -14.54 -23.44 -9.53
N LEU A 333 -13.24 -23.70 -9.48
CA LEU A 333 -12.37 -23.54 -10.64
C LEU A 333 -12.74 -24.49 -11.79
N ASN A 334 -13.27 -25.69 -11.52
CA ASN A 334 -13.65 -26.62 -12.58
C ASN A 334 -14.84 -26.08 -13.37
N ALA A 335 -15.87 -25.61 -12.66
CA ALA A 335 -17.04 -24.99 -13.27
C ALA A 335 -16.66 -23.76 -14.11
N ASP A 336 -15.75 -22.92 -13.60
CA ASP A 336 -15.24 -21.75 -14.33
C ASP A 336 -14.48 -22.14 -15.61
N LEU A 337 -13.65 -23.20 -15.55
CA LEU A 337 -12.93 -23.74 -16.71
C LEU A 337 -13.87 -24.34 -17.75
N ASP A 338 -14.94 -25.03 -17.33
CA ASP A 338 -15.97 -25.58 -18.22
C ASP A 338 -16.76 -24.47 -18.91
N HIS A 339 -17.12 -23.42 -18.16
CA HIS A 339 -17.92 -22.32 -18.69
C HIS A 339 -17.15 -21.45 -19.67
N THR A 340 -15.88 -21.13 -19.36
CA THR A 340 -15.08 -20.18 -20.14
C THR A 340 -14.21 -20.85 -21.20
N ASN A 341 -13.96 -22.15 -21.07
CA ASN A 341 -13.10 -22.97 -21.93
C ASN A 341 -11.81 -22.25 -22.42
N PRO A 342 -10.98 -21.73 -21.50
CA PRO A 342 -9.87 -20.87 -21.86
C PRO A 342 -8.70 -21.67 -22.46
N GLU A 343 -7.92 -21.02 -23.32
CA GLU A 343 -6.61 -21.51 -23.78
C GLU A 343 -5.49 -21.16 -22.81
N VAL A 344 -5.57 -19.97 -22.19
CA VAL A 344 -4.60 -19.48 -21.21
C VAL A 344 -5.30 -19.19 -19.88
N VAL A 345 -4.71 -19.71 -18.80
CA VAL A 345 -5.14 -19.47 -17.42
C VAL A 345 -4.03 -18.73 -16.68
N MET A 346 -4.33 -17.53 -16.20
CA MET A 346 -3.43 -16.72 -15.39
C MET A 346 -3.78 -16.87 -13.91
N VAL A 347 -2.87 -17.43 -13.10
CA VAL A 347 -3.08 -17.61 -11.65
C VAL A 347 -2.25 -16.58 -10.88
N MET A 348 -2.93 -15.68 -10.15
CA MET A 348 -2.29 -14.49 -9.56
C MET A 348 -2.02 -14.56 -8.05
N TYR A 349 -2.61 -15.52 -7.33
CA TYR A 349 -2.51 -15.57 -5.86
C TYR A 349 -2.05 -16.95 -5.35
N PRO A 350 -1.15 -16.99 -4.35
CA PRO A 350 -0.54 -18.22 -3.87
C PRO A 350 -1.55 -19.20 -3.25
N ASN A 351 -2.63 -18.69 -2.64
CA ASN A 351 -3.66 -19.55 -2.04
C ASN A 351 -4.41 -20.36 -3.11
N VAL A 352 -4.53 -19.81 -4.32
CA VAL A 352 -5.15 -20.49 -5.46
C VAL A 352 -4.13 -21.35 -6.21
N ALA A 353 -2.85 -20.97 -6.17
CA ALA A 353 -1.80 -21.73 -6.84
C ALA A 353 -1.74 -23.20 -6.39
N VAL A 354 -2.09 -23.53 -5.14
CA VAL A 354 -2.17 -24.95 -4.71
C VAL A 354 -3.30 -25.68 -5.44
N ALA A 355 -4.52 -25.14 -5.42
CA ALA A 355 -5.67 -25.77 -6.07
C ALA A 355 -5.47 -25.84 -7.59
N ALA A 356 -4.96 -24.75 -8.19
CA ALA A 356 -4.66 -24.66 -9.61
C ALA A 356 -3.57 -25.65 -10.03
N LYS A 357 -2.50 -25.84 -9.23
CA LYS A 357 -1.44 -26.83 -9.50
C LYS A 357 -1.96 -28.27 -9.57
N ASN A 358 -3.06 -28.58 -8.89
CA ASN A 358 -3.68 -29.91 -8.95
C ASN A 358 -4.68 -30.02 -10.10
N ILE A 359 -5.56 -29.01 -10.25
CA ILE A 359 -6.68 -29.05 -11.21
C ILE A 359 -6.19 -28.83 -12.65
N LEU A 360 -5.29 -27.88 -12.89
CA LEU A 360 -4.91 -27.48 -14.25
C LEU A 360 -4.20 -28.59 -15.04
N PRO A 361 -3.23 -29.35 -14.47
CA PRO A 361 -2.65 -30.50 -15.16
C PRO A 361 -3.65 -31.58 -15.54
N GLU A 362 -4.57 -31.93 -14.64
CA GLU A 362 -5.62 -32.93 -14.89
C GLU A 362 -6.56 -32.49 -16.04
N ARG A 363 -6.72 -31.18 -16.20
CA ARG A 363 -7.53 -30.54 -17.25
C ARG A 363 -6.75 -30.25 -18.53
N GLY A 364 -5.53 -30.78 -18.65
CA GLY A 364 -4.71 -30.68 -19.85
C GLY A 364 -4.02 -29.34 -20.03
N PHE A 365 -3.70 -28.64 -18.94
CA PHE A 365 -2.88 -27.42 -18.96
C PHE A 365 -1.44 -27.69 -18.48
N ARG A 366 -0.49 -26.95 -19.04
CA ARG A 366 0.91 -26.94 -18.62
C ARG A 366 1.30 -25.56 -18.11
N LEU A 367 2.10 -25.52 -17.04
CA LEU A 367 2.73 -24.29 -16.58
C LEU A 367 3.87 -23.93 -17.53
N ASP A 368 3.73 -22.82 -18.27
CA ASP A 368 4.75 -22.36 -19.21
C ASP A 368 5.65 -21.28 -18.61
N HIS A 369 5.07 -20.38 -17.80
CA HIS A 369 5.82 -19.25 -17.26
C HIS A 369 5.41 -18.89 -15.84
N THR A 370 6.37 -18.42 -15.05
CA THR A 370 6.13 -17.83 -13.72
C THR A 370 6.82 -16.47 -13.67
N LEU A 371 6.01 -15.41 -13.63
CA LEU A 371 6.48 -14.03 -13.55
C LEU A 371 6.56 -13.59 -12.10
N TYR A 372 7.70 -13.06 -11.68
CA TYR A 372 7.90 -12.58 -10.31
C TYR A 372 7.79 -11.07 -10.23
N GLY A 373 7.07 -10.57 -9.22
CA GLY A 373 6.90 -9.12 -9.03
C GLY A 373 8.16 -8.35 -8.58
N ARG A 374 9.28 -9.01 -8.24
CA ARG A 374 10.53 -8.36 -7.79
C ARG A 374 11.79 -9.11 -8.23
N LEU A 375 12.69 -8.42 -8.95
CA LEU A 375 14.11 -8.80 -9.04
C LEU A 375 14.81 -8.42 -7.73
N GLY A 376 15.45 -9.39 -7.07
CA GLY A 376 16.29 -9.15 -5.89
C GLY A 376 15.58 -9.20 -4.52
N GLU A 377 14.28 -9.50 -4.48
CA GLU A 377 13.67 -9.97 -3.23
C GLU A 377 13.50 -11.49 -3.30
N PRO A 378 13.95 -12.24 -2.29
CA PRO A 378 13.65 -13.66 -2.24
C PRO A 378 12.13 -13.83 -2.22
N PRO A 379 11.57 -14.82 -2.94
CA PRO A 379 10.15 -15.13 -2.86
C PRO A 379 9.78 -15.26 -1.39
N VAL A 380 8.71 -14.58 -0.97
CA VAL A 380 8.17 -14.80 0.37
C VAL A 380 7.45 -16.13 0.28
N PHE A 381 8.18 -17.19 0.64
CA PHE A 381 7.65 -18.53 0.70
C PHE A 381 6.61 -18.59 1.83
N THR A 382 5.39 -18.94 1.46
CA THR A 382 4.39 -19.46 2.41
C THR A 382 4.88 -20.84 2.92
N LEU A 383 4.43 -21.29 4.10
CA LEU A 383 4.74 -22.65 4.60
C LEU A 383 4.35 -23.76 3.60
N SER A 384 3.44 -23.48 2.65
CA SER A 384 3.04 -24.39 1.57
C SER A 384 3.97 -24.35 0.35
N GLY A 385 5.11 -23.65 0.41
CA GLY A 385 6.08 -23.55 -0.69
C GLY A 385 5.63 -22.68 -1.86
N ASN A 386 4.57 -21.86 -1.69
CA ASN A 386 4.15 -20.94 -2.74
C ASN A 386 4.86 -19.59 -2.61
N GLU A 387 5.27 -19.07 -3.76
CA GLU A 387 5.99 -17.82 -3.94
C GLU A 387 4.97 -16.67 -3.93
N GLU A 388 4.89 -15.92 -2.83
CA GLU A 388 4.02 -14.73 -2.80
C GLU A 388 4.45 -13.71 -3.86
N GLY A 389 3.49 -13.28 -4.69
CA GLY A 389 3.71 -12.23 -5.68
C GLY A 389 4.19 -12.72 -7.04
N SER A 390 4.11 -14.03 -7.32
CA SER A 390 4.27 -14.58 -8.66
C SER A 390 2.94 -14.68 -9.42
N ILE A 391 2.97 -14.48 -10.72
CA ILE A 391 1.87 -14.81 -11.64
C ILE A 391 2.28 -16.04 -12.45
N GLN A 392 1.46 -17.08 -12.39
CA GLN A 392 1.68 -18.31 -13.15
C GLN A 392 0.82 -18.30 -14.41
N LEU A 393 1.43 -18.58 -15.55
CA LEU A 393 0.78 -18.66 -16.86
C LEU A 393 0.71 -20.12 -17.29
N TRP A 394 -0.52 -20.61 -17.39
CA TRP A 394 -0.83 -21.99 -17.76
C TRP A 394 -1.50 -22.02 -19.14
N THR A 395 -1.03 -22.88 -20.03
CA THR A 395 -1.57 -23.02 -21.38
C THR A 395 -2.16 -24.40 -21.60
N ARG A 396 -3.19 -24.48 -22.42
CA ARG A 396 -3.78 -25.76 -22.80
C ARG A 396 -2.85 -26.50 -23.76
N LEU A 397 -2.57 -27.77 -23.50
CA LEU A 397 -1.62 -28.61 -24.25
C LEU A 397 -1.93 -28.75 -25.75
N ASN A 398 -3.17 -28.50 -26.16
CA ASN A 398 -3.60 -28.59 -27.56
C ASN A 398 -3.85 -27.21 -28.21
N SER A 399 -3.45 -26.12 -27.57
CA SER A 399 -3.50 -24.81 -28.21
C SER A 399 -2.47 -24.74 -29.34
N PRO A 400 -2.85 -24.31 -30.56
CA PRO A 400 -1.88 -24.06 -31.61
C PRO A 400 -0.93 -22.94 -31.16
N GLU A 401 0.37 -23.21 -31.11
CA GLU A 401 1.38 -22.15 -30.95
C GLU A 401 1.27 -21.19 -32.15
N LYS A 402 1.25 -19.90 -31.85
CA LYS A 402 1.13 -18.83 -32.84
C LYS A 402 2.48 -18.40 -33.40
#